data_AF-A0A3D5K290-F1
#
_entry.id   AF-A0A3D5K290-F1
#
_cell.length_a   1.000
_cell.length_b   1.000
_cell.length_c   1.000
_cell.angle_alpha   90.00
_cell.angle_beta   90.00
_cell.angle_gamma   90.00
#
_symmetry.space_group_name_H-M   'P 1'
#
loop_
_entity.id
_entity.type
_entity.pdbx_description
1 polymer ?
#
loop_
_entity_poly.entity_id
_entity_poly.type
_entity_poly.pdbx_seq_one_letter_code
_entity_poly.pdbx_strand_id
1 'polypeptide(L)'
;MVTVVVRSVTVVVRSVTVVVTGHTPRMDTPTPEDPLDRGAVRLTVDGQPVEVADDGQTLLDALRGPVGNRSVKDGCSPQGQCGCCTVLVDGQPRVSCVTPLRRVAGRSITTLDGLPEGDGERWADAFCATGGSQCGFCTPGIIMRFAGLEGSVPDDLPSDHSLGARALSDQAPPDRDRAARALHAHLCRCTGWQTVLDAWEVGVGIRTTDGISSGEPVDRDASARRATLEGRSPQKVGPEVALGRGGFAADTAPVEALVAVPGDGPVDDPGSWVVADTLAAARREAGKVQGRRTTADVVPPLEAPAGNWASVLRTAWVEPAPLETDAVWCMPGSEPVGPLANGGAFGAKVDSPLPAVARVLADAHGSTVLVAPSREDTVQFGPKRPPVAGGASVDGTGILRVVRTSGIVDAVAAVAPGLDVVEVDVVGPPTSPNVRAAGWAEAVVLLTGAGAMTPGQPVVSPAGAEAVATVDDDGIRVIVRCGDPLDEVVLRSYCIGAAHMAWSWITSEGLSVDGDGVVHDLTIRSFGIVRATETPPVVVEVLPDDGTPINGSDAVFAAVAAATWCHRGCPPDLPTG
;
A
#
# COMPACT_ATOMS: atom_id res chain seq x y z
N MET A 1 -48.73 48.40 24.56
CA MET A 1 -49.67 47.59 25.34
C MET A 1 -49.47 46.15 24.92
N VAL A 2 -48.76 45.37 25.74
CA VAL A 2 -48.82 43.91 25.96
C VAL A 2 -47.60 43.62 26.84
N THR A 3 -47.86 43.30 28.09
CA THR A 3 -46.90 42.86 29.10
C THR A 3 -47.19 41.39 29.37
N VAL A 4 -46.17 40.55 29.28
CA VAL A 4 -46.24 39.11 29.55
C VAL A 4 -46.25 38.87 31.05
N VAL A 5 -47.19 38.05 31.53
CA VAL A 5 -47.27 37.58 32.93
C VAL A 5 -47.26 36.05 32.93
N VAL A 6 -46.34 35.48 33.70
CA VAL A 6 -46.15 34.04 33.94
C VAL A 6 -47.15 33.54 34.99
N ARG A 7 -47.70 32.33 34.82
CA ARG A 7 -48.39 31.58 35.88
C ARG A 7 -47.92 30.13 35.96
N SER A 8 -47.60 29.74 37.18
CA SER A 8 -47.18 28.43 37.68
C SER A 8 -48.36 27.46 37.82
N VAL A 9 -48.09 26.14 37.70
CA VAL A 9 -49.02 25.06 38.01
C VAL A 9 -48.36 24.08 38.98
N THR A 10 -49.08 23.75 40.05
CA THR A 10 -48.72 22.81 41.12
C THR A 10 -49.41 21.47 40.88
N VAL A 11 -48.73 20.33 41.10
CA VAL A 11 -49.37 18.99 41.14
C VAL A 11 -48.99 18.29 42.44
N VAL A 12 -50.04 17.78 43.12
CA VAL A 12 -50.04 17.18 44.46
C VAL A 12 -49.80 15.67 44.38
N VAL A 13 -48.92 15.15 45.25
CA VAL A 13 -48.62 13.72 45.40
C VAL A 13 -49.60 13.08 46.39
N ARG A 14 -50.13 11.89 46.07
CA ARG A 14 -50.80 10.99 47.04
C ARG A 14 -50.10 9.64 47.07
N SER A 15 -49.64 9.26 48.26
CA SER A 15 -49.02 7.97 48.59
C SER A 15 -50.05 6.87 48.80
N VAL A 16 -49.78 5.67 48.27
CA VAL A 16 -50.51 4.43 48.60
C VAL A 16 -49.48 3.40 49.10
N THR A 17 -49.74 2.83 50.27
CA THR A 17 -48.94 1.75 50.87
C THR A 17 -49.59 0.41 50.50
N VAL A 18 -48.81 -0.52 49.94
CA VAL A 18 -49.21 -1.92 49.72
C VAL A 18 -48.27 -2.81 50.52
N VAL A 19 -48.85 -3.64 51.39
CA VAL A 19 -48.15 -4.69 52.14
C VAL A 19 -48.21 -5.97 51.31
N VAL A 20 -47.05 -6.60 51.05
CA VAL A 20 -46.96 -7.92 50.40
C VAL A 20 -46.27 -8.89 51.35
N THR A 21 -46.98 -9.95 51.71
CA THR A 21 -46.50 -11.09 52.50
C THR A 21 -45.64 -12.03 51.66
N GLY A 22 -44.54 -12.52 52.23
CA GLY A 22 -43.50 -13.25 51.51
C GLY A 22 -43.81 -14.69 51.15
N HIS A 23 -43.37 -15.08 49.95
CA HIS A 23 -42.63 -16.32 49.67
C HIS A 23 -42.06 -16.19 48.25
N THR A 24 -40.73 -16.09 48.11
CA THR A 24 -40.05 -16.14 46.80
C THR A 24 -39.03 -17.27 46.82
N PRO A 25 -39.01 -18.14 45.79
CA PRO A 25 -38.01 -19.19 45.68
C PRO A 25 -36.63 -18.57 45.47
N ARG A 26 -35.57 -19.23 45.95
CA ARG A 26 -34.20 -18.92 45.56
C ARG A 26 -34.10 -19.06 44.04
N MET A 27 -34.05 -17.93 43.34
CA MET A 27 -33.45 -17.87 42.01
C MET A 27 -31.95 -17.73 42.23
N ASP A 28 -31.21 -18.75 41.81
CA ASP A 28 -29.78 -18.63 41.64
C ASP A 28 -29.53 -17.48 40.67
N THR A 29 -28.88 -16.42 41.17
CA THR A 29 -28.30 -15.38 40.32
C THR A 29 -27.34 -16.06 39.35
N PRO A 30 -27.49 -15.88 38.03
CA PRO A 30 -26.44 -16.30 37.12
C PRO A 30 -25.18 -15.53 37.49
N THR A 31 -24.08 -16.26 37.70
CA THR A 31 -22.74 -15.68 37.67
C THR A 31 -22.59 -14.86 36.38
N PRO A 32 -21.90 -13.70 36.41
CA PRO A 32 -21.59 -12.98 35.19
C PRO A 32 -20.66 -13.88 34.36
N GLU A 33 -21.21 -14.53 33.33
CA GLU A 33 -20.40 -15.15 32.29
C GLU A 33 -19.56 -14.03 31.65
N ASP A 34 -18.26 -14.29 31.54
CA ASP A 34 -17.34 -13.46 30.77
C ASP A 34 -17.91 -13.29 29.34
N PRO A 35 -18.12 -12.07 28.82
CA PRO A 35 -18.80 -11.85 27.53
C PRO A 35 -18.10 -12.44 26.29
N LEU A 36 -16.92 -13.07 26.46
CA LEU A 36 -15.98 -13.40 25.39
C LEU A 36 -15.63 -14.89 25.22
N ASP A 37 -16.05 -15.81 26.10
CA ASP A 37 -15.86 -17.24 25.83
C ASP A 37 -17.12 -17.86 25.20
N ARG A 38 -17.21 -17.76 23.87
CA ARG A 38 -18.36 -18.25 23.08
C ARG A 38 -18.14 -19.66 22.52
N GLY A 39 -17.14 -20.39 23.00
CA GLY A 39 -16.75 -21.71 22.50
C GLY A 39 -15.80 -21.64 21.29
N ALA A 40 -15.73 -22.72 20.52
CA ALA A 40 -14.80 -22.83 19.39
C ALA A 40 -15.52 -22.89 18.04
N VAL A 41 -14.94 -22.22 17.03
CA VAL A 41 -15.34 -22.31 15.62
C VAL A 41 -14.50 -23.39 14.94
N ARG A 42 -15.20 -24.34 14.31
CA ARG A 42 -14.60 -25.36 13.44
C ARG A 42 -14.66 -24.91 12.00
N LEU A 43 -13.59 -25.13 11.25
CA LEU A 43 -13.49 -24.88 9.81
C LEU A 43 -12.52 -25.88 9.18
N THR A 44 -12.46 -25.93 7.86
CA THR A 44 -11.41 -26.65 7.12
C THR A 44 -10.49 -25.62 6.51
N VAL A 45 -9.19 -25.64 6.83
CA VAL A 45 -8.18 -24.77 6.22
C VAL A 45 -7.22 -25.64 5.44
N ASP A 46 -7.06 -25.36 4.14
CA ASP A 46 -6.11 -26.07 3.27
C ASP A 46 -6.29 -27.61 3.34
N GLY A 47 -7.56 -28.05 3.39
CA GLY A 47 -7.95 -29.45 3.50
C GLY A 47 -7.87 -30.05 4.91
N GLN A 48 -7.34 -29.32 5.91
CA GLN A 48 -7.20 -29.78 7.28
C GLN A 48 -8.29 -29.24 8.21
N PRO A 49 -8.89 -30.07 9.08
CA PRO A 49 -9.82 -29.58 10.09
C PRO A 49 -9.09 -28.74 11.13
N VAL A 50 -9.62 -27.55 11.41
CA VAL A 50 -9.07 -26.59 12.37
C VAL A 50 -10.18 -26.17 13.34
N GLU A 51 -9.82 -26.03 14.60
CA GLU A 51 -10.69 -25.49 15.66
C GLU A 51 -10.00 -24.28 16.30
N VAL A 52 -10.68 -23.14 16.34
CA VAL A 52 -10.16 -21.87 16.89
C VAL A 52 -11.19 -21.26 17.85
N ALA A 53 -10.76 -20.62 18.92
CA ALA A 53 -11.66 -19.92 19.85
C ALA A 53 -12.48 -18.80 19.14
N ASP A 54 -13.75 -18.64 19.51
CA ASP A 54 -14.61 -17.53 19.10
C ASP A 54 -14.54 -16.36 20.08
N ASP A 55 -13.47 -15.58 19.98
CA ASP A 55 -13.25 -14.33 20.73
C ASP A 55 -13.73 -13.09 19.95
N GLY A 56 -14.52 -13.30 18.89
CA GLY A 56 -15.02 -12.26 18.00
C GLY A 56 -14.02 -11.77 16.94
N GLN A 57 -12.87 -12.44 16.78
CA GLN A 57 -11.85 -12.09 15.79
C GLN A 57 -12.28 -12.28 14.33
N THR A 58 -11.45 -11.74 13.43
CA THR A 58 -11.62 -11.90 11.98
C THR A 58 -11.01 -13.21 11.50
N LEU A 59 -11.37 -13.64 10.28
CA LEU A 59 -10.73 -14.79 9.64
C LEU A 59 -9.22 -14.54 9.44
N LEU A 60 -8.80 -13.30 9.20
CA LEU A 60 -7.38 -12.97 9.07
C LEU A 60 -6.62 -13.22 10.37
N ASP A 61 -7.17 -12.78 11.50
CA ASP A 61 -6.57 -12.96 12.82
C ASP A 61 -6.42 -14.45 13.15
N ALA A 62 -7.46 -15.24 12.88
CA ALA A 62 -7.44 -16.68 13.07
C ALA A 62 -6.39 -17.37 12.17
N LEU A 63 -6.31 -16.98 10.89
CA LEU A 63 -5.35 -17.56 9.94
C LEU A 63 -3.90 -17.23 10.29
N ARG A 64 -3.59 -15.98 10.66
CA ARG A 64 -2.22 -15.55 10.95
C ARG A 64 -1.75 -15.90 12.36
N GLY A 65 -2.68 -15.91 13.33
CA GLY A 65 -2.40 -16.23 14.73
C GLY A 65 -2.42 -17.74 14.97
N PRO A 66 -3.53 -18.32 15.46
CA PRO A 66 -3.58 -19.72 15.89
C PRO A 66 -3.32 -20.74 14.78
N VAL A 67 -3.65 -20.44 13.51
CA VAL A 67 -3.36 -21.33 12.38
C VAL A 67 -1.93 -21.17 11.86
N GLY A 68 -1.30 -20.00 12.08
CA GLY A 68 0.07 -19.73 11.68
C GLY A 68 0.30 -19.56 10.17
N ASN A 69 -0.74 -19.37 9.35
CA ASN A 69 -0.59 -19.13 7.92
C ASN A 69 -0.13 -17.69 7.64
N ARG A 70 1.08 -17.54 7.07
CA ARG A 70 1.69 -16.25 6.72
C ARG A 70 1.57 -15.87 5.25
N SER A 71 0.98 -16.71 4.39
CA SER A 71 0.71 -16.35 3.00
C SER A 71 -0.35 -15.25 2.89
N VAL A 72 -1.30 -15.22 3.84
CA VAL A 72 -2.36 -14.20 3.92
C VAL A 72 -1.80 -12.93 4.56
N LYS A 73 -1.76 -11.82 3.81
CA LYS A 73 -1.09 -10.59 4.21
C LYS A 73 -2.01 -9.59 4.89
N ASP A 74 -1.57 -9.06 6.04
CA ASP A 74 -2.24 -7.93 6.70
C ASP A 74 -1.66 -6.60 6.18
N GLY A 75 -2.36 -5.93 5.26
CA GLY A 75 -1.94 -4.62 4.73
C GLY A 75 -2.79 -3.43 5.17
N CYS A 76 -4.11 -3.62 5.25
CA CYS A 76 -5.03 -2.55 5.65
C CYS A 76 -6.05 -3.03 6.68
N SER A 77 -5.82 -4.15 7.38
CA SER A 77 -6.79 -4.64 8.35
C SER A 77 -7.14 -3.56 9.38
N PRO A 78 -8.42 -3.42 9.76
CA PRO A 78 -9.60 -4.19 9.36
C PRO A 78 -10.43 -3.51 8.24
N GLN A 79 -9.81 -2.77 7.31
CA GLN A 79 -10.52 -1.95 6.33
C GLN A 79 -11.13 -2.74 5.15
N GLY A 80 -10.56 -3.90 4.78
CA GLY A 80 -11.06 -4.70 3.65
C GLY A 80 -10.86 -4.07 2.27
N GLN A 81 -9.88 -3.18 2.12
CA GLN A 81 -9.75 -2.30 0.96
C GLN A 81 -8.58 -2.60 -0.01
N CYS A 82 -7.50 -3.22 0.47
CA CYS A 82 -6.31 -3.51 -0.35
C CYS A 82 -6.34 -4.86 -1.09
N GLY A 83 -7.08 -5.84 -0.56
CA GLY A 83 -7.14 -7.19 -1.12
C GLY A 83 -5.98 -8.13 -0.75
N CYS A 84 -4.93 -7.66 -0.07
CA CYS A 84 -3.74 -8.49 0.25
C CYS A 84 -4.06 -9.73 1.11
N CYS A 85 -5.17 -9.71 1.85
CA CYS A 85 -5.63 -10.80 2.71
C CYS A 85 -6.65 -11.73 2.03
N THR A 86 -6.72 -11.74 0.70
CA THR A 86 -7.68 -12.56 -0.06
C THR A 86 -7.38 -14.05 0.11
N VAL A 87 -8.42 -14.82 0.43
CA VAL A 87 -8.46 -16.28 0.48
C VAL A 87 -9.67 -16.78 -0.32
N LEU A 88 -9.79 -18.08 -0.58
CA LEU A 88 -11.03 -18.65 -1.08
C LEU A 88 -11.87 -19.19 0.08
N VAL A 89 -13.14 -18.80 0.13
CA VAL A 89 -14.15 -19.40 1.03
C VAL A 89 -15.11 -20.17 0.14
N ASP A 90 -15.13 -21.50 0.28
CA ASP A 90 -15.88 -22.41 -0.60
C ASP A 90 -15.60 -22.13 -2.09
N GLY A 91 -14.31 -21.97 -2.43
CA GLY A 91 -13.85 -21.67 -3.79
C GLY A 91 -14.01 -20.22 -4.26
N GLN A 92 -14.62 -19.33 -3.45
CA GLN A 92 -14.89 -17.95 -3.86
C GLN A 92 -13.95 -16.94 -3.17
N PRO A 93 -13.32 -16.00 -3.91
CA PRO A 93 -12.43 -14.99 -3.32
C PRO A 93 -13.12 -14.11 -2.27
N ARG A 94 -12.54 -14.04 -1.07
CA ARG A 94 -13.00 -13.20 0.04
C ARG A 94 -11.81 -12.56 0.76
N VAL A 95 -11.97 -11.29 1.13
CA VAL A 95 -11.03 -10.59 2.01
C VAL A 95 -11.24 -11.05 3.46
N SER A 96 -10.21 -11.62 4.07
CA SER A 96 -10.33 -12.24 5.40
C SER A 96 -10.37 -11.24 6.56
N CYS A 97 -9.77 -10.04 6.42
CA CYS A 97 -9.69 -9.03 7.49
C CYS A 97 -11.03 -8.39 7.90
N VAL A 98 -12.07 -8.50 7.08
CA VAL A 98 -13.43 -8.01 7.39
C VAL A 98 -14.44 -9.13 7.51
N THR A 99 -13.98 -10.38 7.39
CA THR A 99 -14.83 -11.57 7.49
C THR A 99 -14.79 -12.06 8.93
N PRO A 100 -15.88 -11.95 9.72
CA PRO A 100 -15.89 -12.47 11.08
C PRO A 100 -15.72 -14.00 11.06
N LEU A 101 -14.85 -14.55 11.90
CA LEU A 101 -14.54 -15.98 11.93
C LEU A 101 -15.80 -16.84 12.05
N ARG A 102 -16.71 -16.49 12.97
CA ARG A 102 -17.99 -17.18 13.16
C ARG A 102 -18.89 -17.27 11.93
N ARG A 103 -18.75 -16.36 10.95
CA ARG A 103 -19.57 -16.41 9.72
C ARG A 103 -19.10 -17.47 8.74
N VAL A 104 -17.90 -18.01 8.93
CA VAL A 104 -17.35 -19.08 8.10
C VAL A 104 -17.22 -20.41 8.85
N ALA A 105 -17.94 -20.55 9.97
CA ALA A 105 -18.03 -21.81 10.69
C ALA A 105 -18.50 -22.94 9.76
N GLY A 106 -17.78 -24.07 9.79
CA GLY A 106 -18.02 -25.27 8.98
C GLY A 106 -17.64 -25.15 7.50
N ARG A 107 -17.10 -24.00 7.05
CA ARG A 107 -16.74 -23.78 5.63
C ARG A 107 -15.31 -24.22 5.32
N SER A 108 -15.03 -24.36 4.03
CA SER A 108 -13.69 -24.61 3.51
C SER A 108 -12.99 -23.29 3.19
N ILE A 109 -11.78 -23.13 3.71
CA ILE A 109 -10.90 -21.99 3.49
C ILE A 109 -9.66 -22.50 2.76
N THR A 110 -9.36 -21.92 1.60
CA THR A 110 -8.13 -22.20 0.85
C THR A 110 -7.27 -20.94 0.83
N THR A 111 -6.08 -21.04 1.38
CA THR A 111 -5.02 -20.04 1.31
C THR A 111 -4.12 -20.31 0.10
N LEU A 112 -3.07 -19.51 -0.07
CA LEU A 112 -2.08 -19.76 -1.13
C LEU A 112 -1.40 -21.13 -0.97
N ASP A 113 -1.13 -21.53 0.28
CA ASP A 113 -0.45 -22.78 0.58
C ASP A 113 -1.37 -24.00 0.37
N GLY A 114 -2.69 -23.80 0.26
CA GLY A 114 -3.67 -24.84 0.00
C GLY A 114 -4.15 -24.94 -1.45
N LEU A 115 -3.54 -24.18 -2.37
CA LEU A 115 -3.80 -24.34 -3.80
C LEU A 115 -3.40 -25.75 -4.28
N PRO A 116 -4.01 -26.25 -5.38
CA PRO A 116 -3.60 -27.51 -5.99
C PRO A 116 -2.09 -27.57 -6.26
N GLU A 117 -1.53 -28.79 -6.21
CA GLU A 117 -0.10 -29.01 -6.42
C GLU A 117 0.35 -28.43 -7.78
N GLY A 118 1.45 -27.66 -7.77
CA GLY A 118 1.99 -26.99 -8.95
C GLY A 118 1.35 -25.64 -9.30
N ASP A 119 0.14 -25.32 -8.82
CA ASP A 119 -0.52 -24.03 -9.12
C ASP A 119 0.26 -22.84 -8.54
N GLY A 120 0.72 -22.97 -7.29
CA GLY A 120 1.53 -21.93 -6.65
C GLY A 120 2.83 -21.66 -7.41
N GLU A 121 3.52 -22.71 -7.86
CA GLU A 121 4.75 -22.62 -8.64
C GLU A 121 4.50 -22.00 -10.02
N ARG A 122 3.45 -22.44 -10.73
CA ARG A 122 3.01 -21.85 -12.01
C ARG A 122 2.82 -20.34 -11.89
N TRP A 123 2.07 -19.91 -10.87
CA TRP A 123 1.85 -18.50 -10.63
C TRP A 123 3.15 -17.78 -10.29
N ALA A 124 3.94 -18.31 -9.38
CA ALA A 124 5.21 -17.69 -8.98
C ALA A 124 6.16 -17.49 -10.16
N ASP A 125 6.27 -18.49 -11.05
CA ASP A 125 7.08 -18.43 -12.26
C ASP A 125 6.55 -17.39 -13.25
N ALA A 126 5.23 -17.32 -13.46
CA ALA A 126 4.61 -16.32 -14.32
C ALA A 126 4.85 -14.89 -13.80
N PHE A 127 4.73 -14.68 -12.48
CA PHE A 127 5.01 -13.41 -11.83
C PHE A 127 6.49 -13.02 -11.92
N CYS A 128 7.41 -13.98 -11.79
CA CYS A 128 8.85 -13.73 -11.93
C CYS A 128 9.21 -13.39 -13.38
N ALA A 129 8.75 -14.20 -14.34
CA ALA A 129 9.06 -14.03 -15.75
C ALA A 129 8.63 -12.66 -16.29
N THR A 130 7.55 -12.09 -15.77
CA THR A 130 6.96 -10.82 -16.23
C THR A 130 7.37 -9.62 -15.40
N GLY A 131 8.09 -9.83 -14.28
CA GLY A 131 8.31 -8.78 -13.29
C GLY A 131 7.02 -8.33 -12.60
N GLY A 132 5.97 -9.16 -12.60
CA GLY A 132 4.68 -8.88 -11.95
C GLY A 132 4.74 -8.81 -10.42
N SER A 133 5.87 -9.18 -9.81
CA SER A 133 6.10 -9.15 -8.37
C SER A 133 7.37 -8.37 -8.03
N GLN A 134 7.21 -7.10 -7.66
CA GLN A 134 8.30 -6.27 -7.13
C GLN A 134 8.44 -6.51 -5.61
N CYS A 135 7.72 -5.74 -4.79
CA CYS A 135 7.76 -5.90 -3.34
C CYS A 135 7.17 -7.24 -2.85
N GLY A 136 6.28 -7.85 -3.64
CA GLY A 136 5.64 -9.14 -3.35
C GLY A 136 4.49 -9.11 -2.35
N PHE A 137 4.22 -7.99 -1.68
CA PHE A 137 3.26 -7.97 -0.57
C PHE A 137 1.80 -8.21 -1.00
N CYS A 138 1.38 -7.69 -2.15
CA CYS A 138 0.03 -7.95 -2.67
C CYS A 138 -0.08 -9.25 -3.47
N THR A 139 1.04 -9.84 -3.88
CA THR A 139 1.08 -10.94 -4.86
C THR A 139 0.29 -12.17 -4.38
N PRO A 140 0.39 -12.64 -3.12
CA PRO A 140 -0.42 -13.76 -2.64
C PRO A 140 -1.93 -13.56 -2.82
N GLY A 141 -2.46 -12.38 -2.42
CA GLY A 141 -3.88 -12.09 -2.56
C GLY A 141 -4.33 -11.98 -4.02
N ILE A 142 -3.47 -11.46 -4.90
CA ILE A 142 -3.70 -11.41 -6.34
C ILE A 142 -3.74 -12.83 -6.93
N ILE A 143 -2.82 -13.71 -6.55
CA ILE A 143 -2.83 -15.13 -6.97
C ILE A 143 -4.14 -15.80 -6.54
N MET A 144 -4.58 -15.61 -5.29
CA MET A 144 -5.86 -16.17 -4.84
C MET A 144 -7.06 -15.63 -5.65
N ARG A 145 -7.00 -14.38 -6.08
CA ARG A 145 -8.03 -13.78 -6.94
C ARG A 145 -8.03 -14.41 -8.33
N PHE A 146 -6.86 -14.67 -8.90
CA PHE A 146 -6.69 -15.37 -10.17
C PHE A 146 -7.16 -16.82 -10.09
N ALA A 147 -6.78 -17.57 -9.05
CA ALA A 147 -7.25 -18.93 -8.83
C ALA A 147 -8.79 -19.00 -8.74
N GLY A 148 -9.43 -18.08 -8.01
CA GLY A 148 -10.90 -18.00 -7.99
C GLY A 148 -11.52 -17.57 -9.33
N LEU A 149 -10.78 -16.83 -10.17
CA LEU A 149 -11.22 -16.45 -11.51
C LEU A 149 -11.16 -17.63 -12.50
N GLU A 150 -10.16 -18.51 -12.35
CA GLU A 150 -10.05 -19.78 -13.07
C GLU A 150 -11.16 -20.74 -12.65
N GLY A 151 -11.37 -20.96 -11.34
CA GLY A 151 -12.38 -21.88 -10.80
C GLY A 151 -13.84 -21.42 -10.93
N SER A 152 -14.11 -20.21 -11.43
CA SER A 152 -15.47 -19.69 -11.70
C SER A 152 -15.91 -19.87 -13.15
N VAL A 153 -15.13 -20.59 -13.96
CA VAL A 153 -15.54 -21.10 -15.27
C VAL A 153 -16.45 -22.32 -15.05
N PRO A 154 -17.67 -22.40 -15.61
CA PRO A 154 -18.62 -23.49 -15.32
C PRO A 154 -18.08 -24.90 -15.61
N ASP A 155 -18.41 -25.86 -14.73
CA ASP A 155 -18.06 -27.30 -14.80
C ASP A 155 -18.66 -28.05 -16.01
N ASP A 156 -19.48 -27.39 -16.81
CA ASP A 156 -20.08 -27.95 -18.04
C ASP A 156 -19.02 -28.11 -19.16
N LEU A 157 -17.77 -27.69 -18.92
CA LEU A 157 -16.61 -28.05 -19.72
C LEU A 157 -16.05 -29.40 -19.23
N PRO A 158 -15.72 -30.35 -20.15
CA PRO A 158 -15.29 -31.69 -19.76
C PRO A 158 -14.09 -31.69 -18.80
N SER A 159 -14.28 -32.28 -17.63
CA SER A 159 -13.29 -32.47 -16.57
C SER A 159 -12.30 -33.59 -16.94
N ASP A 160 -11.32 -33.25 -17.76
CA ASP A 160 -10.12 -34.04 -17.99
C ASP A 160 -8.93 -33.26 -17.40
N HIS A 161 -8.40 -33.74 -16.28
CA HIS A 161 -7.25 -33.18 -15.57
C HIS A 161 -5.90 -33.49 -16.23
N SER A 162 -5.88 -33.77 -17.54
CA SER A 162 -4.69 -34.09 -18.32
C SER A 162 -4.64 -33.36 -19.66
N LEU A 163 -4.84 -32.04 -19.66
CA LEU A 163 -4.56 -31.21 -20.84
C LEU A 163 -3.68 -30.00 -20.48
N GLY A 164 -2.37 -30.26 -20.49
CA GLY A 164 -1.42 -29.26 -20.96
C GLY A 164 -1.71 -28.94 -22.43
N ALA A 165 -1.61 -27.65 -22.78
CA ALA A 165 -1.45 -27.12 -24.13
C ALA A 165 -2.06 -27.94 -25.29
N ARG A 166 -3.23 -27.50 -25.77
CA ARG A 166 -3.93 -27.84 -27.04
C ARG A 166 -5.24 -28.61 -26.88
N ALA A 167 -6.31 -27.90 -26.51
CA ALA A 167 -7.65 -28.03 -27.09
C ALA A 167 -8.59 -26.94 -26.52
N LEU A 168 -8.24 -25.67 -26.71
CA LEU A 168 -9.18 -24.56 -26.57
C LEU A 168 -9.43 -24.00 -27.98
N SER A 169 -10.27 -24.69 -28.76
CA SER A 169 -10.88 -24.09 -29.95
C SER A 169 -12.31 -23.69 -29.60
N ASP A 170 -12.60 -22.41 -29.79
CA ASP A 170 -13.92 -21.74 -29.82
C ASP A 170 -14.53 -21.19 -28.51
N GLN A 171 -13.83 -21.19 -27.38
CA GLN A 171 -14.11 -20.24 -26.30
C GLN A 171 -12.84 -19.44 -25.99
N ALA A 172 -12.93 -18.12 -26.21
CA ALA A 172 -11.82 -17.21 -26.02
C ALA A 172 -11.21 -17.41 -24.62
N PRO A 173 -9.88 -17.44 -24.48
CA PRO A 173 -9.27 -17.43 -23.17
C PRO A 173 -9.82 -16.25 -22.35
N PRO A 174 -9.86 -16.33 -21.01
CA PRO A 174 -10.30 -15.20 -20.20
C PRO A 174 -9.42 -13.99 -20.52
N ASP A 175 -9.97 -13.08 -21.31
CA ASP A 175 -9.27 -11.92 -21.84
C ASP A 175 -8.72 -11.07 -20.69
N ARG A 176 -7.59 -10.40 -20.93
CA ARG A 176 -6.87 -9.51 -20.00
C ARG A 176 -7.82 -8.57 -19.25
N ASP A 177 -8.83 -8.10 -19.95
CA ASP A 177 -9.96 -7.33 -19.45
C ASP A 177 -10.72 -7.95 -18.27
N ARG A 178 -10.99 -9.26 -18.32
CA ARG A 178 -11.66 -10.00 -17.25
C ARG A 178 -10.76 -10.04 -16.01
N ALA A 179 -9.46 -10.27 -16.18
CA ALA A 179 -8.49 -10.23 -15.09
C ALA A 179 -8.39 -8.83 -14.46
N ALA A 180 -8.31 -7.77 -15.28
CA ALA A 180 -8.30 -6.39 -14.81
C ALA A 180 -9.56 -6.04 -13.99
N ARG A 181 -10.75 -6.44 -14.46
CA ARG A 181 -12.01 -6.28 -13.70
C ARG A 181 -12.02 -7.08 -12.40
N ALA A 182 -11.49 -8.30 -12.41
CA ALA A 182 -11.36 -9.11 -11.19
C ALA A 182 -10.46 -8.41 -10.16
N LEU A 183 -9.42 -7.71 -10.60
CA LEU A 183 -8.49 -6.96 -9.74
C LEU A 183 -8.97 -5.56 -9.36
N HIS A 184 -10.14 -5.10 -9.81
CA HIS A 184 -10.66 -3.77 -9.50
C HIS A 184 -10.74 -3.48 -7.98
N ALA A 185 -11.01 -4.52 -7.18
CA ALA A 185 -11.06 -4.46 -5.72
C ALA A 185 -9.71 -4.73 -5.01
N HIS A 186 -8.64 -5.01 -5.76
CA HIS A 186 -7.27 -5.12 -5.24
C HIS A 186 -6.51 -3.80 -5.39
N LEU A 187 -5.44 -3.66 -4.60
CA LEU A 187 -4.45 -2.60 -4.75
C LEU A 187 -3.07 -3.19 -5.01
N CYS A 188 -2.32 -2.54 -5.89
CA CYS A 188 -0.89 -2.71 -6.07
C CYS A 188 -0.29 -1.31 -6.23
N ARG A 189 0.74 -1.00 -5.43
CA ARG A 189 1.41 0.31 -5.50
C ARG A 189 2.61 0.30 -6.45
N CYS A 190 3.18 -0.87 -6.72
CA CYS A 190 4.51 -1.01 -7.31
C CYS A 190 4.49 -1.28 -8.83
N THR A 191 3.57 -2.09 -9.34
CA THR A 191 3.74 -2.71 -10.67
C THR A 191 3.05 -1.99 -11.82
N GLY A 192 2.19 -1.01 -11.50
CA GLY A 192 1.32 -0.38 -12.50
C GLY A 192 0.33 -1.34 -13.15
N TRP A 193 0.04 -2.49 -12.53
CA TRP A 193 -0.90 -3.53 -12.97
C TRP A 193 -0.56 -4.25 -14.28
N GLN A 194 0.13 -3.61 -15.22
CA GLN A 194 0.44 -4.17 -16.52
C GLN A 194 1.22 -5.48 -16.41
N THR A 195 2.29 -5.52 -15.62
CA THR A 195 3.09 -6.74 -15.44
C THR A 195 2.36 -7.82 -14.65
N VAL A 196 1.38 -7.44 -13.82
CA VAL A 196 0.48 -8.40 -13.12
C VAL A 196 -0.49 -9.04 -14.11
N LEU A 197 -0.99 -8.27 -15.08
CA LEU A 197 -1.85 -8.79 -16.15
C LEU A 197 -1.06 -9.61 -17.18
N ASP A 198 0.20 -9.27 -17.42
CA ASP A 198 1.11 -10.13 -18.19
C ASP A 198 1.32 -11.47 -17.46
N ALA A 199 1.49 -11.44 -16.12
CA ALA A 199 1.59 -12.66 -15.32
C ALA A 199 0.32 -13.52 -15.41
N TRP A 200 -0.87 -12.90 -15.46
CA TRP A 200 -2.11 -13.61 -15.75
C TRP A 200 -2.05 -14.36 -17.09
N GLU A 201 -1.73 -13.65 -18.17
CA GLU A 201 -1.66 -14.25 -19.52
C GLU A 201 -0.66 -15.39 -19.62
N VAL A 202 0.49 -15.27 -18.95
CA VAL A 202 1.48 -16.35 -18.87
C VAL A 202 0.95 -17.51 -18.02
N GLY A 203 0.40 -17.22 -16.84
CA GLY A 203 -0.09 -18.23 -15.90
C GLY A 203 -1.26 -19.07 -16.44
N VAL A 204 -2.11 -18.50 -17.30
CA VAL A 204 -3.20 -19.24 -17.98
C VAL A 204 -2.82 -19.75 -19.37
N GLY A 205 -1.58 -19.56 -19.82
CA GLY A 205 -1.08 -20.07 -21.10
C GLY A 205 -1.56 -19.33 -22.36
N ILE A 206 -2.05 -18.09 -22.22
CA ILE A 206 -2.38 -17.20 -23.37
C ILE A 206 -1.09 -16.73 -24.04
N ARG A 207 -0.07 -16.42 -23.24
CA ARG A 207 1.20 -15.85 -23.68
C ARG A 207 2.34 -16.75 -23.23
N THR A 208 3.30 -17.03 -24.10
CA THR A 208 4.54 -17.70 -23.70
C THR A 208 5.50 -16.68 -23.11
N THR A 209 6.53 -17.14 -22.39
CA THR A 209 7.60 -16.27 -21.89
C THR A 209 8.55 -15.79 -23.00
N ASP A 210 8.33 -16.20 -24.26
CA ASP A 210 9.13 -15.81 -25.41
C ASP A 210 9.01 -14.29 -25.63
N GLY A 211 10.15 -13.59 -25.64
CA GLY A 211 10.19 -12.13 -25.71
C GLY A 211 9.91 -11.41 -24.38
N ILE A 212 9.75 -12.14 -23.28
CA ILE A 212 9.75 -11.58 -21.92
C ILE A 212 11.05 -11.97 -21.21
N SER A 213 11.54 -13.20 -21.39
CA SER A 213 12.84 -13.69 -20.92
C SER A 213 13.80 -13.89 -22.09
N SER A 214 15.10 -13.68 -21.85
CA SER A 214 16.18 -13.90 -22.83
C SER A 214 16.40 -15.39 -23.16
N GLY A 215 15.76 -16.31 -22.42
CA GLY A 215 15.98 -17.76 -22.54
C GLY A 215 17.24 -18.26 -21.82
N GLU A 216 18.04 -17.36 -21.24
CA GLU A 216 19.17 -17.69 -20.37
C GLU A 216 18.69 -17.96 -18.93
N PRO A 217 19.46 -18.72 -18.12
CA PRO A 217 19.18 -18.87 -16.70
C PRO A 217 19.13 -17.50 -16.01
N VAL A 218 18.07 -17.25 -15.23
CA VAL A 218 17.89 -15.98 -14.51
C VAL A 218 18.95 -15.83 -13.42
N ASP A 219 19.81 -14.82 -13.56
CA ASP A 219 20.76 -14.41 -12.52
C ASP A 219 20.01 -13.61 -11.42
N ARG A 220 19.56 -14.32 -10.39
CA ARG A 220 18.79 -13.73 -9.29
C ARG A 220 19.58 -12.71 -8.47
N ASP A 221 20.91 -12.81 -8.43
CA ASP A 221 21.74 -11.84 -7.72
C ASP A 221 21.78 -10.52 -8.51
N ALA A 222 21.87 -10.58 -9.84
CA ALA A 222 21.72 -9.41 -10.70
C ALA A 222 20.30 -8.80 -10.59
N SER A 223 19.25 -9.64 -10.61
CA SER A 223 17.86 -9.20 -10.40
C SER A 223 17.68 -8.48 -9.06
N ALA A 224 18.20 -9.03 -7.97
CA ALA A 224 18.13 -8.45 -6.63
C ALA A 224 18.90 -7.12 -6.53
N ARG A 225 20.09 -7.04 -7.13
CA ARG A 225 20.86 -5.78 -7.23
C ARG A 225 20.11 -4.72 -8.01
N ARG A 226 19.51 -5.07 -9.15
CA ARG A 226 18.68 -4.17 -9.96
C ARG A 226 17.48 -3.64 -9.17
N ALA A 227 16.74 -4.54 -8.52
CA ALA A 227 15.60 -4.18 -7.69
C ALA A 227 16.00 -3.30 -6.50
N THR A 228 17.16 -3.57 -5.88
CA THR A 228 17.70 -2.78 -4.77
C THR A 228 18.00 -1.34 -5.18
N LEU A 229 18.60 -1.14 -6.37
CA LEU A 229 18.82 0.19 -6.93
C LEU A 229 17.50 0.96 -7.10
N GLU A 230 16.48 0.30 -7.65
CA GLU A 230 15.19 0.93 -7.95
C GLU A 230 14.31 1.19 -6.72
N GLY A 231 14.36 0.29 -5.75
CA GLY A 231 13.63 0.34 -4.49
C GLY A 231 14.33 1.12 -3.37
N ARG A 232 15.60 1.51 -3.56
CA ARG A 232 16.47 2.20 -2.56
C ARG A 232 16.55 1.51 -1.20
N SER A 233 16.34 0.21 -1.22
CA SER A 233 16.31 -0.65 -0.04
C SER A 233 16.67 -2.06 -0.50
N PRO A 234 17.27 -2.91 0.36
CA PRO A 234 17.57 -4.29 -0.01
C PRO A 234 16.31 -5.01 -0.54
N GLN A 235 16.41 -5.59 -1.72
CA GLN A 235 15.32 -6.37 -2.34
C GLN A 235 15.80 -7.77 -2.69
N LYS A 236 14.87 -8.72 -2.66
CA LYS A 236 15.01 -10.07 -3.23
C LYS A 236 14.09 -10.17 -4.45
N VAL A 237 14.48 -10.99 -5.41
CA VAL A 237 13.67 -11.28 -6.59
C VAL A 237 13.67 -12.78 -6.80
N GLY A 238 12.47 -13.38 -6.81
CA GLY A 238 12.32 -14.81 -7.01
C GLY A 238 10.92 -15.32 -6.67
N PRO A 239 10.65 -16.62 -6.96
CA PRO A 239 9.36 -17.24 -6.73
C PRO A 239 8.89 -17.11 -5.27
N GLU A 240 9.82 -17.17 -4.32
CA GLU A 240 9.54 -17.01 -2.90
C GLU A 240 8.90 -15.65 -2.59
N VAL A 241 9.28 -14.58 -3.28
CA VAL A 241 8.68 -13.25 -3.10
C VAL A 241 7.24 -13.24 -3.60
N ALA A 242 6.98 -13.83 -4.78
CA ALA A 242 5.63 -13.94 -5.33
C ALA A 242 4.71 -14.80 -4.43
N LEU A 243 5.28 -15.83 -3.80
CA LEU A 243 4.60 -16.69 -2.83
C LEU A 243 4.47 -16.04 -1.42
N GLY A 244 4.81 -14.76 -1.29
CA GLY A 244 4.67 -14.02 -0.04
C GLY A 244 5.77 -14.29 0.99
N ARG A 245 6.85 -14.98 0.64
CA ARG A 245 7.98 -15.29 1.52
C ARG A 245 9.11 -14.26 1.38
N GLY A 246 8.75 -12.99 1.15
CA GLY A 246 9.67 -11.86 0.93
C GLY A 246 10.39 -11.33 2.17
N GLY A 247 10.22 -11.97 3.34
CA GLY A 247 10.90 -11.57 4.59
C GLY A 247 10.28 -10.38 5.30
N PHE A 248 8.98 -10.11 5.11
CA PHE A 248 8.23 -9.04 5.77
C PHE A 248 8.34 -9.16 7.31
N ALA A 249 8.55 -8.04 8.00
CA ALA A 249 8.86 -8.06 9.43
C ALA A 249 7.76 -8.73 10.26
N ALA A 250 6.49 -8.40 9.99
CA ALA A 250 5.34 -9.00 10.65
C ALA A 250 5.16 -10.51 10.37
N ASP A 251 5.83 -11.06 9.35
CA ASP A 251 5.78 -12.49 9.01
C ASP A 251 6.99 -13.26 9.56
N THR A 252 8.10 -12.57 9.82
CA THR A 252 9.35 -13.17 10.32
C THR A 252 9.50 -13.08 11.85
N ALA A 253 8.65 -12.30 12.51
CA ALA A 253 8.60 -12.26 13.97
C ALA A 253 8.33 -13.67 14.55
N PRO A 254 9.05 -14.07 15.60
CA PRO A 254 8.77 -15.31 16.33
C PRO A 254 7.30 -15.43 16.75
N VAL A 255 6.77 -16.66 16.76
CA VAL A 255 5.34 -16.91 17.03
C VAL A 255 4.94 -16.49 18.44
N GLU A 256 5.88 -16.56 19.37
CA GLU A 256 5.75 -16.18 20.78
C GLU A 256 5.97 -14.67 21.05
N ALA A 257 6.25 -13.86 20.02
CA ALA A 257 6.48 -12.45 20.20
C ALA A 257 5.22 -11.73 20.72
N LEU A 258 5.40 -10.87 21.72
CA LEU A 258 4.37 -9.91 22.11
C LEU A 258 4.13 -8.93 20.96
N VAL A 259 2.93 -8.37 20.86
CA VAL A 259 2.56 -7.40 19.83
C VAL A 259 2.33 -6.04 20.46
N ALA A 260 2.97 -5.01 19.91
CA ALA A 260 2.83 -3.62 20.31
C ALA A 260 2.14 -2.80 19.23
N VAL A 261 1.15 -1.99 19.62
CA VAL A 261 0.49 -1.00 18.77
C VAL A 261 0.58 0.39 19.42
N PRO A 262 0.57 1.49 18.64
CA PRO A 262 0.63 2.83 19.23
C PRO A 262 -0.59 3.08 20.12
N GLY A 263 -0.45 3.78 21.24
CA GLY A 263 -1.57 4.35 22.01
C GLY A 263 -1.90 5.77 21.55
N ASP A 264 -2.30 6.63 22.48
CA ASP A 264 -2.69 8.04 22.23
C ASP A 264 -1.51 9.03 22.30
N GLY A 265 -0.31 8.56 22.63
CA GLY A 265 0.90 9.40 22.74
C GLY A 265 1.78 9.42 21.49
N PRO A 266 2.93 10.15 21.55
CA PRO A 266 3.87 10.26 20.43
C PRO A 266 4.43 8.89 20.00
N VAL A 267 4.47 8.62 18.69
CA VAL A 267 4.91 7.31 18.18
C VAL A 267 6.35 6.94 18.56
N ASP A 268 7.21 7.93 18.79
CA ASP A 268 8.61 7.80 19.16
C ASP A 268 8.83 7.63 20.68
N ASP A 269 7.79 7.77 21.50
CA ASP A 269 7.82 7.47 22.93
C ASP A 269 7.39 6.02 23.19
N PRO A 270 8.30 5.10 23.58
CA PRO A 270 7.93 3.72 23.89
C PRO A 270 6.89 3.60 25.00
N GLY A 271 6.79 4.59 25.90
CA GLY A 271 5.80 4.61 26.98
C GLY A 271 4.37 4.80 26.52
N SER A 272 4.14 5.24 25.28
CA SER A 272 2.81 5.39 24.72
C SER A 272 2.31 4.17 23.95
N TRP A 273 3.06 3.07 23.92
CA TRP A 273 2.68 1.86 23.20
C TRP A 273 1.94 0.87 24.10
N VAL A 274 0.94 0.20 23.52
CA VAL A 274 0.18 -0.86 24.19
C VAL A 274 0.69 -2.20 23.72
N VAL A 275 1.10 -3.05 24.66
CA VAL A 275 1.73 -4.35 24.41
C VAL A 275 0.82 -5.47 24.92
N ALA A 276 0.52 -6.45 24.09
CA ALA A 276 -0.28 -7.61 24.47
C ALA A 276 0.16 -8.89 23.73
N ASP A 277 -0.38 -10.04 24.11
CA ASP A 277 -0.02 -11.36 23.53
C ASP A 277 -0.44 -11.50 22.06
N THR A 278 -1.44 -10.73 21.61
CA THR A 278 -1.96 -10.77 20.24
C THR A 278 -2.23 -9.37 19.72
N LEU A 279 -2.17 -9.20 18.39
CA LEU A 279 -2.55 -7.95 17.73
C LEU A 279 -3.99 -7.54 18.04
N ALA A 280 -4.91 -8.51 18.12
CA ALA A 280 -6.30 -8.25 18.45
C ALA A 280 -6.48 -7.74 19.89
N ALA A 281 -5.74 -8.31 20.84
CA ALA A 281 -5.72 -7.82 22.23
C ALA A 281 -5.11 -6.42 22.32
N ALA A 282 -3.96 -6.20 21.70
CA ALA A 282 -3.25 -4.91 21.73
C ALA A 282 -4.12 -3.78 21.14
N ARG A 283 -4.77 -4.01 20.00
CA ARG A 283 -5.70 -3.03 19.38
C ARG A 283 -6.91 -2.72 20.27
N ARG A 284 -7.47 -3.73 20.94
CA ARG A 284 -8.63 -3.57 21.83
C ARG A 284 -8.28 -2.73 23.06
N GLU A 285 -7.13 -3.01 23.66
CA GLU A 285 -6.62 -2.29 24.83
C GLU A 285 -6.22 -0.85 24.49
N ALA A 286 -5.59 -0.64 23.32
CA ALA A 286 -5.29 0.69 22.80
C ALA A 286 -6.54 1.48 22.35
N GLY A 287 -7.74 0.91 22.44
CA GLY A 287 -8.96 1.57 22.01
C GLY A 287 -8.98 1.93 20.53
N LYS A 288 -8.23 1.20 19.69
CA LYS A 288 -8.06 1.55 18.27
C LYS A 288 -9.38 1.53 17.54
N VAL A 289 -9.75 2.70 17.01
CA VAL A 289 -10.90 2.85 16.12
C VAL A 289 -10.40 2.89 14.68
N GLN A 290 -11.03 2.08 13.83
CA GLN A 290 -10.70 2.06 12.41
C GLN A 290 -10.97 3.42 11.76
N GLY A 291 -10.01 3.87 10.96
CA GLY A 291 -10.11 5.09 10.17
C GLY A 291 -11.23 4.99 9.15
N ARG A 292 -11.83 6.13 8.83
CA ARG A 292 -12.87 6.25 7.81
C ARG A 292 -12.38 7.08 6.65
N ARG A 293 -13.00 6.87 5.49
CA ARG A 293 -12.83 7.77 4.36
C ARG A 293 -13.48 9.10 4.71
N THR A 294 -12.75 10.19 4.56
CA THR A 294 -13.29 11.54 4.71
C THR A 294 -14.01 12.00 3.45
N THR A 295 -14.84 13.03 3.62
CA THR A 295 -15.43 13.81 2.51
C THR A 295 -14.86 15.23 2.46
N ALA A 296 -13.82 15.50 3.26
CA ALA A 296 -13.10 16.77 3.19
C ALA A 296 -12.41 16.93 1.83
N ASP A 297 -12.23 18.18 1.43
CA ASP A 297 -11.56 18.50 0.17
C ASP A 297 -10.04 18.39 0.34
N VAL A 298 -9.39 17.91 -0.71
CA VAL A 298 -7.94 17.95 -0.84
C VAL A 298 -7.55 19.36 -1.31
N VAL A 299 -6.84 20.10 -0.46
CA VAL A 299 -6.45 21.49 -0.72
C VAL A 299 -4.93 21.65 -0.57
N PRO A 300 -4.23 22.24 -1.56
CA PRO A 300 -2.83 22.62 -1.39
C PRO A 300 -2.63 23.59 -0.21
N PRO A 301 -1.76 23.29 0.76
CA PRO A 301 -1.61 24.10 1.97
C PRO A 301 -0.76 25.36 1.75
N LEU A 302 -0.07 25.47 0.62
CA LEU A 302 0.82 26.59 0.30
C LEU A 302 0.21 27.49 -0.77
N GLU A 303 0.27 28.79 -0.55
CA GLU A 303 -0.10 29.79 -1.55
C GLU A 303 1.00 29.98 -2.60
N ALA A 304 0.57 30.15 -3.86
CA ALA A 304 1.47 30.46 -4.96
C ALA A 304 2.28 31.73 -4.67
N PRO A 305 3.56 31.79 -5.09
CA PRO A 305 4.35 33.00 -4.96
C PRO A 305 3.74 34.13 -5.81
N ALA A 306 3.73 35.35 -5.28
CA ALA A 306 3.28 36.52 -6.03
C ALA A 306 4.22 36.78 -7.21
N GLY A 307 3.66 37.09 -8.38
CA GLY A 307 4.43 37.35 -9.60
C GLY A 307 3.63 37.07 -10.86
N ASN A 308 4.17 37.49 -12.01
CA ASN A 308 3.65 37.10 -13.30
C ASN A 308 4.50 35.93 -13.81
N TRP A 309 4.01 34.72 -13.59
CA TRP A 309 4.71 33.48 -13.91
C TRP A 309 4.21 32.90 -15.24
N ALA A 310 5.10 32.25 -15.99
CA ALA A 310 4.71 31.47 -17.16
C ALA A 310 3.92 30.21 -16.76
N SER A 311 4.23 29.65 -15.60
CA SER A 311 3.47 28.55 -15.00
C SER A 311 3.46 28.64 -13.49
N VAL A 312 2.40 28.09 -12.88
CA VAL A 312 2.20 27.99 -11.43
C VAL A 312 1.84 26.55 -11.11
N LEU A 313 2.38 26.03 -10.00
CA LEU A 313 2.10 24.69 -9.49
C LEU A 313 1.86 24.77 -7.98
N ARG A 314 0.82 24.11 -7.48
CA ARG A 314 0.53 23.87 -6.07
C ARG A 314 0.16 22.41 -5.87
N THR A 315 0.77 21.76 -4.88
CA THR A 315 0.51 20.35 -4.60
C THR A 315 -0.08 20.18 -3.20
N ALA A 316 -0.99 19.22 -3.07
CA ALA A 316 -1.49 18.79 -1.76
C ALA A 316 -0.53 17.80 -1.09
N TRP A 317 -0.85 17.43 0.15
CA TRP A 317 -0.20 16.33 0.86
C TRP A 317 -0.44 15.01 0.12
N VAL A 318 0.59 14.16 0.00
CA VAL A 318 0.46 12.85 -0.67
C VAL A 318 1.08 11.75 0.18
N GLU A 319 0.34 10.65 0.33
CA GLU A 319 0.79 9.44 1.02
C GLU A 319 1.56 8.51 0.05
N PRO A 320 2.80 8.13 0.37
CA PRO A 320 3.55 7.13 -0.41
C PRO A 320 2.79 5.79 -0.57
N ALA A 321 1.99 5.43 0.44
CA ALA A 321 1.04 4.33 0.43
C ALA A 321 1.64 2.92 0.19
N PRO A 322 2.71 2.54 0.90
CA PRO A 322 3.20 1.15 0.87
C PRO A 322 2.11 0.21 1.38
N LEU A 323 1.87 -0.94 0.72
CA LEU A 323 0.80 -1.86 1.12
C LEU A 323 1.12 -2.61 2.42
N GLU A 324 2.39 -2.92 2.64
CA GLU A 324 2.89 -3.34 3.95
C GLU A 324 2.95 -2.08 4.84
N THR A 325 2.23 -2.09 5.95
CA THR A 325 2.37 -1.03 6.97
C THR A 325 3.79 -1.03 7.54
N ASP A 326 4.16 0.02 8.27
CA ASP A 326 5.43 -0.03 8.98
C ASP A 326 5.39 -1.14 10.03
N ALA A 327 6.47 -1.90 10.19
CA ALA A 327 6.52 -3.05 11.10
C ALA A 327 7.96 -3.42 11.44
N VAL A 328 8.23 -3.63 12.73
CA VAL A 328 9.57 -3.97 13.23
C VAL A 328 9.44 -4.95 14.37
N TRP A 329 10.33 -5.93 14.47
CA TRP A 329 10.42 -6.74 15.68
C TRP A 329 11.84 -6.78 16.23
N CYS A 330 11.97 -6.99 17.53
CA CYS A 330 13.26 -7.03 18.21
C CYS A 330 13.25 -8.07 19.34
N MET A 331 14.35 -8.81 19.48
CA MET A 331 14.62 -9.62 20.67
C MET A 331 15.36 -8.79 21.73
N PRO A 332 15.21 -9.09 23.02
CA PRO A 332 15.97 -8.41 24.07
C PRO A 332 17.48 -8.45 23.79
N GLY A 333 18.13 -7.30 23.92
CA GLY A 333 19.57 -7.14 23.69
C GLY A 333 20.06 -7.36 22.26
N SER A 334 19.18 -7.38 21.26
CA SER A 334 19.52 -7.63 19.85
C SER A 334 19.23 -6.42 18.94
N GLU A 335 19.73 -6.48 17.70
CA GLU A 335 19.37 -5.49 16.69
C GLU A 335 17.96 -5.74 16.14
N PRO A 336 17.14 -4.68 15.94
CA PRO A 336 15.80 -4.83 15.36
C PRO A 336 15.82 -5.35 13.92
N VAL A 337 14.84 -6.18 13.58
CA VAL A 337 14.54 -6.58 12.21
C VAL A 337 13.57 -5.56 11.63
N GLY A 338 14.15 -4.64 10.84
CA GLY A 338 13.47 -3.44 10.36
C GLY A 338 12.44 -3.66 9.23
N PRO A 339 11.79 -2.56 8.82
CA PRO A 339 10.65 -2.59 7.90
C PRO A 339 11.05 -2.52 6.43
N LEU A 340 12.36 -2.44 6.16
CA LEU A 340 12.97 -2.31 4.84
C LEU A 340 13.34 -3.69 4.24
N ALA A 341 12.58 -4.72 4.61
CA ALA A 341 12.57 -5.96 3.85
C ALA A 341 12.01 -5.71 2.43
N ASN A 342 11.56 -6.75 1.74
CA ASN A 342 11.09 -6.59 0.37
C ASN A 342 9.86 -5.67 0.21
N GLY A 343 9.17 -5.28 1.29
CA GLY A 343 7.86 -4.62 1.31
C GLY A 343 7.79 -3.15 0.92
N GLY A 344 8.61 -2.71 -0.06
CA GLY A 344 8.48 -1.45 -0.81
C GLY A 344 8.15 -0.22 0.03
N ALA A 345 9.16 0.57 0.41
CA ALA A 345 8.95 1.76 1.24
C ALA A 345 8.73 3.06 0.45
N PHE A 346 9.12 3.11 -0.84
CA PHE A 346 9.17 4.32 -1.67
C PHE A 346 9.88 5.51 -1.00
N GLY A 347 10.79 5.23 -0.05
CA GLY A 347 11.48 6.21 0.79
C GLY A 347 10.82 6.54 2.14
N ALA A 348 9.55 6.19 2.33
CA ALA A 348 8.77 6.62 3.50
C ALA A 348 9.20 5.97 4.83
N LYS A 349 9.82 4.79 4.77
CA LYS A 349 10.20 4.01 5.97
C LYS A 349 11.70 4.12 6.31
N VAL A 350 12.45 4.93 5.57
CA VAL A 350 13.92 5.05 5.75
C VAL A 350 14.26 5.60 7.13
N ASP A 351 13.50 6.61 7.57
CA ASP A 351 13.72 7.32 8.83
C ASP A 351 12.71 6.89 9.91
N SER A 352 12.21 5.65 9.84
CA SER A 352 11.20 5.15 10.79
C SER A 352 11.73 5.15 12.23
N PRO A 353 10.95 5.62 13.23
CA PRO A 353 11.35 5.57 14.63
C PRO A 353 11.16 4.18 15.26
N LEU A 354 10.44 3.27 14.58
CA LEU A 354 10.01 1.99 15.14
C LEU A 354 11.15 1.05 15.56
N PRO A 355 12.34 1.02 14.92
CA PRO A 355 13.47 0.24 15.40
C PRO A 355 13.89 0.59 16.83
N ALA A 356 13.94 1.87 17.18
CA ALA A 356 14.28 2.30 18.52
C ALA A 356 13.21 1.88 19.54
N VAL A 357 11.93 2.06 19.17
CA VAL A 357 10.77 1.66 19.98
C VAL A 357 10.78 0.15 20.24
N ALA A 358 10.92 -0.66 19.20
CA ALA A 358 10.90 -2.12 19.29
C ALA A 358 11.98 -2.64 20.25
N ARG A 359 13.19 -2.06 20.19
CA ARG A 359 14.29 -2.42 21.10
C ARG A 359 13.95 -2.10 22.56
N VAL A 360 13.49 -0.88 22.83
CA VAL A 360 13.15 -0.46 24.20
C VAL A 360 12.03 -1.33 24.78
N LEU A 361 10.99 -1.61 24.00
CA LEU A 361 9.91 -2.49 24.43
C LEU A 361 10.39 -3.92 24.67
N ALA A 362 11.19 -4.48 23.77
CA ALA A 362 11.74 -5.83 23.95
C ALA A 362 12.57 -5.95 25.23
N ASP A 363 13.46 -4.98 25.48
CA ASP A 363 14.28 -4.95 26.69
C ASP A 363 13.44 -4.77 27.96
N ALA A 364 12.42 -3.90 27.93
CA ALA A 364 11.55 -3.64 29.07
C ALA A 364 10.68 -4.85 29.45
N HIS A 365 10.19 -5.60 28.46
CA HIS A 365 9.37 -6.79 28.67
C HIS A 365 10.18 -8.08 28.82
N GLY A 366 11.50 -8.05 28.56
CA GLY A 366 12.35 -9.23 28.57
C GLY A 366 11.89 -10.33 27.59
N SER A 367 11.18 -9.93 26.53
CA SER A 367 10.57 -10.82 25.53
C SER A 367 10.70 -10.20 24.15
N THR A 368 10.62 -11.01 23.10
CA THR A 368 10.54 -10.49 21.73
C THR A 368 9.28 -9.66 21.56
N VAL A 369 9.39 -8.48 20.94
CA VAL A 369 8.25 -7.60 20.67
C VAL A 369 8.18 -7.29 19.18
N LEU A 370 7.01 -7.52 18.57
CA LEU A 370 6.63 -7.05 17.24
C LEU A 370 5.83 -5.74 17.38
N VAL A 371 6.42 -4.66 16.89
CA VAL A 371 5.79 -3.35 16.72
C VAL A 371 5.06 -3.35 15.37
N ALA A 372 3.71 -3.27 15.40
CA ALA A 372 2.86 -3.43 14.21
C ALA A 372 1.73 -2.37 14.18
N PRO A 373 2.05 -1.10 13.87
CA PRO A 373 1.06 -0.05 13.69
C PRO A 373 0.03 -0.41 12.61
N SER A 374 -1.20 0.12 12.77
CA SER A 374 -2.24 -0.02 11.76
C SER A 374 -1.94 0.81 10.51
N ARG A 375 -2.80 0.68 9.49
CA ARG A 375 -2.76 1.56 8.31
C ARG A 375 -2.93 3.02 8.71
N GLU A 376 -3.90 3.29 9.56
CA GLU A 376 -4.21 4.62 10.07
C GLU A 376 -3.01 5.18 10.83
N ASP A 377 -2.42 4.41 11.72
CA ASP A 377 -1.23 4.83 12.46
C ASP A 377 -0.10 5.18 11.48
N THR A 378 0.20 4.28 10.53
CA THR A 378 1.24 4.50 9.50
C THR A 378 1.01 5.78 8.71
N VAL A 379 -0.26 6.12 8.42
CA VAL A 379 -0.62 7.35 7.71
C VAL A 379 -0.50 8.58 8.61
N GLN A 380 -0.79 8.48 9.90
CA GLN A 380 -0.69 9.62 10.81
C GLN A 380 0.77 10.03 11.05
N PHE A 381 1.66 9.07 11.33
CA PHE A 381 3.05 9.38 11.68
C PHE A 381 4.04 9.23 10.51
N GLY A 382 3.69 8.52 9.44
CA GLY A 382 4.59 8.28 8.32
C GLY A 382 4.87 9.56 7.53
N PRO A 383 6.10 9.75 7.03
CA PRO A 383 6.42 10.93 6.24
C PRO A 383 5.67 10.96 4.91
N LYS A 384 5.23 12.15 4.53
CA LYS A 384 4.55 12.45 3.27
C LYS A 384 5.51 13.03 2.24
N ARG A 385 5.10 13.01 0.97
CA ARG A 385 5.68 13.91 -0.04
C ARG A 385 5.39 15.36 0.40
N PRO A 386 6.41 16.24 0.48
CA PRO A 386 6.20 17.61 0.92
C PRO A 386 5.36 18.40 -0.10
N PRO A 387 4.29 19.09 0.34
CA PRO A 387 3.58 20.04 -0.49
C PRO A 387 4.50 21.15 -0.99
N VAL A 388 4.27 21.61 -2.22
CA VAL A 388 4.97 22.74 -2.82
C VAL A 388 3.99 23.75 -3.39
N ALA A 389 4.42 25.00 -3.49
CA ALA A 389 3.79 26.02 -4.31
C ALA A 389 4.86 26.85 -5.02
N GLY A 390 4.87 26.83 -6.34
CA GLY A 390 5.90 27.48 -7.14
C GLY A 390 5.36 28.24 -8.33
N GLY A 391 6.17 29.18 -8.80
CA GLY A 391 5.97 29.93 -10.02
C GLY A 391 7.28 30.00 -10.78
N ALA A 392 7.24 29.71 -12.09
CA ALA A 392 8.42 29.71 -12.94
C ALA A 392 8.22 30.53 -14.22
N SER A 393 9.32 31.07 -14.70
CA SER A 393 9.44 31.84 -15.95
C SER A 393 9.99 30.96 -17.08
N VAL A 394 9.81 31.43 -18.32
CA VAL A 394 10.27 30.73 -19.54
C VAL A 394 11.80 30.54 -19.61
N ASP A 395 12.56 31.34 -18.85
CA ASP A 395 14.03 31.26 -18.80
C ASP A 395 14.55 30.25 -17.75
N GLY A 396 13.64 29.53 -17.08
CA GLY A 396 13.98 28.53 -16.07
C GLY A 396 14.25 29.11 -14.68
N THR A 397 14.04 30.41 -14.48
CA THR A 397 14.09 31.04 -13.16
C THR A 397 12.71 31.03 -12.48
N GLY A 398 12.68 31.06 -11.16
CA GLY A 398 11.42 31.04 -10.43
C GLY A 398 11.58 30.95 -8.92
N ILE A 399 10.46 30.76 -8.24
CA ILE A 399 10.41 30.51 -6.79
C ILE A 399 9.66 29.20 -6.57
N LEU A 400 10.20 28.31 -5.74
CA LEU A 400 9.54 27.11 -5.28
C LEU A 400 9.44 27.13 -3.75
N ARG A 401 8.25 27.40 -3.22
CA ARG A 401 7.98 27.23 -1.80
C ARG A 401 7.72 25.77 -1.51
N VAL A 402 8.33 25.24 -0.47
CA VAL A 402 8.20 23.83 -0.07
C VAL A 402 7.90 23.80 1.42
N VAL A 403 6.99 22.94 1.87
CA VAL A 403 6.87 22.66 3.31
C VAL A 403 8.24 22.23 3.84
N ARG A 404 8.67 22.75 4.99
CA ARG A 404 10.03 22.51 5.49
C ARG A 404 10.36 21.01 5.54
N THR A 405 11.45 20.64 4.89
CA THR A 405 11.88 19.26 4.75
C THR A 405 13.40 19.23 4.64
N SER A 406 14.06 18.71 5.67
CA SER A 406 15.53 18.65 5.71
C SER A 406 16.10 18.00 4.45
N GLY A 407 17.03 18.67 3.77
CA GLY A 407 17.69 18.19 2.55
C GLY A 407 16.93 18.44 1.23
N ILE A 408 15.73 19.01 1.27
CA ILE A 408 14.92 19.21 0.05
C ILE A 408 15.49 20.28 -0.88
N VAL A 409 16.14 21.31 -0.33
CA VAL A 409 16.78 22.39 -1.12
C VAL A 409 17.86 21.83 -2.02
N ASP A 410 18.75 20.99 -1.48
CA ASP A 410 19.83 20.37 -2.25
C ASP A 410 19.28 19.43 -3.33
N ALA A 411 18.23 18.67 -3.00
CA ALA A 411 17.56 17.78 -3.95
C ALA A 411 16.99 18.55 -5.16
N VAL A 412 16.35 19.70 -4.92
CA VAL A 412 15.82 20.56 -5.99
C VAL A 412 16.95 21.23 -6.78
N ALA A 413 17.94 21.80 -6.09
CA ALA A 413 19.05 22.51 -6.72
C ALA A 413 19.86 21.64 -7.68
N ALA A 414 19.92 20.32 -7.43
CA ALA A 414 20.60 19.36 -8.30
C ALA A 414 20.02 19.27 -9.72
N VAL A 415 18.73 19.60 -9.91
CA VAL A 415 18.06 19.53 -11.24
C VAL A 415 17.55 20.89 -11.72
N ALA A 416 17.28 21.81 -10.80
CA ALA A 416 16.65 23.09 -11.07
C ALA A 416 17.38 24.25 -10.35
N PRO A 417 18.67 24.49 -10.65
CA PRO A 417 19.49 25.51 -9.97
C PRO A 417 19.00 26.95 -10.19
N GLY A 418 18.10 27.18 -11.16
CA GLY A 418 17.48 28.48 -11.42
C GLY A 418 16.29 28.82 -10.52
N LEU A 419 15.77 27.85 -9.76
CA LEU A 419 14.67 28.08 -8.81
C LEU A 419 15.21 28.50 -7.44
N ASP A 420 14.69 29.60 -6.91
CA ASP A 420 14.86 29.98 -5.52
C ASP A 420 13.94 29.13 -4.62
N VAL A 421 14.52 28.24 -3.83
CA VAL A 421 13.77 27.28 -3.00
C VAL A 421 13.60 27.86 -1.60
N VAL A 422 12.34 28.04 -1.19
CA VAL A 422 11.98 28.64 0.10
C VAL A 422 11.25 27.62 0.95
N GLU A 423 11.86 27.22 2.07
CA GLU A 423 11.20 26.36 3.05
C GLU A 423 10.19 27.14 3.91
N VAL A 424 9.00 26.57 4.07
CA VAL A 424 7.87 27.19 4.79
C VAL A 424 7.41 26.28 5.93
N ASP A 425 7.23 26.88 7.11
CA ASP A 425 6.54 26.24 8.23
C ASP A 425 5.06 26.03 7.91
N VAL A 426 4.62 24.77 7.93
CA VAL A 426 3.21 24.41 7.84
C VAL A 426 2.93 23.36 8.91
N VAL A 427 1.87 23.55 9.69
CA VAL A 427 1.37 22.53 10.62
C VAL A 427 0.82 21.37 9.78
N GLY A 428 1.37 20.18 9.96
CA GLY A 428 1.04 19.04 9.11
C GLY A 428 1.80 17.78 9.49
N PRO A 429 1.53 16.66 8.79
CA PRO A 429 2.26 15.43 8.99
C PRO A 429 3.75 15.60 8.61
N PRO A 430 4.64 14.72 9.11
CA PRO A 430 6.04 14.77 8.77
C PRO A 430 6.26 14.63 7.25
N THR A 431 7.38 15.14 6.76
CA THR A 431 7.78 15.09 5.35
C THR A 431 9.18 14.49 5.23
N SER A 432 9.50 13.95 4.05
CA SER A 432 10.85 13.43 3.79
C SER A 432 11.26 13.62 2.33
N PRO A 433 12.52 14.01 2.05
CA PRO A 433 13.03 14.05 0.68
C PRO A 433 13.31 12.64 0.14
N ASN A 434 13.32 11.62 1.01
CA ASN A 434 13.57 10.24 0.61
C ASN A 434 12.40 9.66 -0.19
N VAL A 435 11.19 10.21 0.00
CA VAL A 435 10.02 9.86 -0.81
C VAL A 435 10.37 10.02 -2.29
N ARG A 436 10.04 9.01 -3.11
CA ARG A 436 10.42 8.91 -4.53
C ARG A 436 10.43 10.28 -5.22
N ALA A 437 11.59 10.72 -5.67
CA ALA A 437 11.78 11.99 -6.37
C ALA A 437 11.17 13.26 -5.72
N ALA A 438 10.98 13.31 -4.39
CA ALA A 438 10.36 14.43 -3.69
C ALA A 438 11.13 15.75 -3.84
N GLY A 439 10.38 16.83 -4.05
CA GLY A 439 10.86 18.20 -4.27
C GLY A 439 11.32 18.43 -5.71
N TRP A 440 12.21 17.58 -6.22
CA TRP A 440 12.83 17.82 -7.52
C TRP A 440 11.97 17.37 -8.70
N ALA A 441 11.09 16.37 -8.53
CA ALA A 441 10.09 16.06 -9.55
C ALA A 441 9.10 17.23 -9.73
N GLU A 442 8.71 17.88 -8.64
CA GLU A 442 7.86 19.07 -8.64
C GLU A 442 8.53 20.23 -9.39
N ALA A 443 9.83 20.42 -9.19
CA ALA A 443 10.61 21.41 -9.94
C ALA A 443 10.62 21.10 -11.44
N VAL A 444 10.84 19.84 -11.84
CA VAL A 444 10.78 19.41 -13.24
C VAL A 444 9.40 19.63 -13.84
N VAL A 445 8.33 19.27 -13.13
CA VAL A 445 6.94 19.51 -13.54
C VAL A 445 6.72 21.01 -13.79
N LEU A 446 7.04 21.87 -12.81
CA LEU A 446 6.87 23.32 -12.89
C LEU A 446 7.65 23.94 -14.06
N LEU A 447 8.94 23.59 -14.20
CA LEU A 447 9.80 24.11 -15.28
C LEU A 447 9.33 23.65 -16.66
N THR A 448 8.80 22.43 -16.77
CA THR A 448 8.24 21.93 -18.02
C THR A 448 6.97 22.69 -18.40
N GLY A 449 6.06 22.93 -17.44
CA GLY A 449 4.86 23.73 -17.71
C GLY A 449 5.15 25.21 -18.01
N ALA A 450 6.26 25.75 -17.51
CA ALA A 450 6.73 27.09 -17.87
C ALA A 450 7.37 27.16 -19.28
N GLY A 451 7.60 26.02 -19.93
CA GLY A 451 8.31 25.94 -21.21
C GLY A 451 9.82 26.11 -21.10
N ALA A 452 10.38 26.14 -19.88
CA ALA A 452 11.82 26.17 -19.65
C ALA A 452 12.47 24.79 -19.87
N MET A 453 11.69 23.73 -19.67
CA MET A 453 12.01 22.37 -20.11
C MET A 453 11.00 21.92 -21.17
N THR A 454 11.48 21.24 -22.20
CA THR A 454 10.61 20.81 -23.31
C THR A 454 10.08 19.39 -23.03
N PRO A 455 8.76 19.16 -23.05
CA PRO A 455 8.20 17.80 -23.01
C PRO A 455 8.85 16.90 -24.09
N GLY A 456 9.19 15.66 -23.72
CA GLY A 456 9.87 14.74 -24.61
C GLY A 456 11.39 14.97 -24.78
N GLN A 457 11.99 15.91 -24.03
CA GLN A 457 13.44 15.93 -23.81
C GLN A 457 13.83 15.10 -22.58
N PRO A 458 15.11 14.66 -22.49
CA PRO A 458 15.57 13.88 -21.34
C PRO A 458 15.48 14.67 -20.03
N VAL A 459 14.83 14.09 -19.03
CA VAL A 459 14.96 14.48 -17.63
C VAL A 459 16.12 13.69 -17.04
N VAL A 460 17.06 14.39 -16.41
CA VAL A 460 18.22 13.79 -15.74
C VAL A 460 18.00 13.82 -14.24
N SER A 461 18.01 12.65 -13.60
CA SER A 461 17.93 12.54 -12.14
C SER A 461 19.22 13.01 -11.46
N PRO A 462 19.20 13.34 -10.16
CA PRO A 462 20.42 13.66 -9.40
C PRO A 462 21.49 12.55 -9.44
N ALA A 463 21.09 11.29 -9.66
CA ALA A 463 22.01 10.15 -9.78
C ALA A 463 22.62 10.02 -11.20
N GLY A 464 22.15 10.79 -12.18
CA GLY A 464 22.62 10.79 -13.56
C GLY A 464 21.79 9.92 -14.52
N ALA A 465 20.73 9.25 -14.07
CA ALA A 465 19.87 8.48 -14.96
C ALA A 465 19.01 9.43 -15.82
N GLU A 466 18.82 9.09 -17.08
CA GLU A 466 18.06 9.86 -18.06
C GLU A 466 16.75 9.15 -18.38
N ALA A 467 15.64 9.90 -18.44
CA ALA A 467 14.37 9.40 -18.92
C ALA A 467 13.67 10.41 -19.83
N VAL A 468 13.09 9.92 -20.92
CA VAL A 468 12.20 10.67 -21.79
C VAL A 468 10.81 10.07 -21.66
N ALA A 469 9.78 10.89 -21.50
CA ALA A 469 8.40 10.43 -21.46
C ALA A 469 7.50 11.22 -22.41
N THR A 470 6.55 10.53 -23.00
CA THR A 470 5.41 11.12 -23.73
C THR A 470 4.12 10.52 -23.20
N VAL A 471 3.08 11.34 -23.11
CA VAL A 471 1.75 10.97 -22.62
C VAL A 471 0.71 11.50 -23.59
N ASP A 472 -0.15 10.61 -24.08
CA ASP A 472 -1.28 10.93 -24.95
C ASP A 472 -2.47 10.00 -24.64
N ASP A 473 -3.52 10.07 -25.47
CA ASP A 473 -4.75 9.30 -25.29
C ASP A 473 -4.52 7.78 -25.43
N ASP A 474 -3.43 7.35 -26.08
CA ASP A 474 -3.09 5.93 -26.26
C ASP A 474 -2.28 5.37 -25.08
N GLY A 475 -1.63 6.22 -24.30
CA GLY A 475 -0.98 5.85 -23.05
C GLY A 475 0.35 6.58 -22.79
N ILE A 476 1.24 5.90 -22.07
CA ILE A 476 2.53 6.42 -21.62
C ILE A 476 3.65 5.69 -22.34
N ARG A 477 4.58 6.42 -22.96
CA ARG A 477 5.79 5.85 -23.55
C ARG A 477 7.02 6.46 -22.91
N VAL A 478 7.92 5.61 -22.47
CA VAL A 478 9.13 5.97 -21.71
C VAL A 478 10.36 5.38 -22.40
N ILE A 479 11.40 6.18 -22.52
CA ILE A 479 12.76 5.72 -22.86
C ILE A 479 13.63 6.00 -21.64
N VAL A 480 14.38 5.01 -21.16
CA VAL A 480 15.24 5.15 -19.97
C VAL A 480 16.67 4.69 -20.25
N ARG A 481 17.65 5.48 -19.79
CA ARG A 481 19.08 5.13 -19.78
C ARG A 481 19.62 5.28 -18.36
N CYS A 482 20.16 4.20 -17.79
CA CYS A 482 20.60 4.18 -16.40
C CYS A 482 21.78 3.22 -16.14
N GLY A 483 22.71 3.12 -17.10
CA GLY A 483 23.83 2.18 -17.05
C GLY A 483 23.45 0.78 -17.51
N ASP A 484 24.29 -0.19 -17.11
CA ASP A 484 24.01 -1.62 -17.31
C ASP A 484 22.65 -1.98 -16.69
N PRO A 485 21.70 -2.57 -17.45
CA PRO A 485 20.41 -2.96 -16.91
C PRO A 485 20.50 -3.97 -15.77
N LEU A 486 21.54 -4.81 -15.68
CA LEU A 486 21.68 -6.00 -14.83
C LEU A 486 20.60 -7.08 -15.06
N ASP A 487 19.33 -6.67 -15.07
CA ASP A 487 18.15 -7.45 -15.39
C ASP A 487 17.09 -6.53 -16.01
N GLU A 488 16.87 -6.68 -17.31
CA GLU A 488 15.95 -5.82 -18.06
C GLU A 488 14.48 -6.02 -17.66
N VAL A 489 14.08 -7.24 -17.28
CA VAL A 489 12.70 -7.53 -16.83
C VAL A 489 12.39 -6.76 -15.54
N VAL A 490 13.32 -6.83 -14.58
CA VAL A 490 13.20 -6.10 -13.32
C VAL A 490 13.23 -4.59 -13.58
N LEU A 491 14.20 -4.08 -14.33
CA LEU A 491 14.30 -2.65 -14.63
C LEU A 491 13.01 -2.12 -15.29
N ARG A 492 12.53 -2.83 -16.32
CA ARG A 492 11.31 -2.46 -17.04
C ARG A 492 10.10 -2.45 -16.11
N SER A 493 9.95 -3.47 -15.25
CA SER A 493 8.84 -3.52 -14.27
C SER A 493 8.87 -2.33 -13.32
N TYR A 494 10.03 -1.98 -12.77
CA TYR A 494 10.17 -0.84 -11.88
C TYR A 494 9.90 0.50 -12.58
N CYS A 495 10.33 0.65 -13.84
CA CYS A 495 10.01 1.82 -14.66
C CYS A 495 8.50 1.95 -14.94
N ILE A 496 7.81 0.84 -15.26
CA ILE A 496 6.34 0.83 -15.40
C ILE A 496 5.68 1.27 -14.09
N GLY A 497 6.18 0.76 -12.97
CA GLY A 497 5.76 1.16 -11.64
C GLY A 497 5.90 2.64 -11.36
N ALA A 498 7.05 3.21 -11.70
CA ALA A 498 7.34 4.63 -11.57
C ALA A 498 6.41 5.49 -12.43
N ALA A 499 6.17 5.09 -13.67
CA ALA A 499 5.23 5.77 -14.57
C ALA A 499 3.80 5.75 -14.01
N HIS A 500 3.34 4.61 -13.50
CA HIS A 500 2.03 4.48 -12.84
C HIS A 500 1.92 5.40 -11.61
N MET A 501 2.93 5.42 -10.74
CA MET A 501 2.94 6.29 -9.56
C MET A 501 2.91 7.78 -9.96
N ALA A 502 3.64 8.16 -11.01
CA ALA A 502 3.65 9.54 -11.50
C ALA A 502 2.30 9.96 -12.10
N TRP A 503 1.70 9.11 -12.95
CA TRP A 503 0.37 9.34 -13.49
C TRP A 503 -0.68 9.48 -12.39
N SER A 504 -0.68 8.54 -11.44
CA SER A 504 -1.59 8.54 -10.29
C SER A 504 -1.43 9.79 -9.43
N TRP A 505 -0.18 10.19 -9.14
CA TRP A 505 0.13 11.41 -8.39
C TRP A 505 -0.43 12.68 -9.04
N ILE A 506 -0.16 12.89 -10.33
CA ILE A 506 -0.64 14.08 -11.04
C ILE A 506 -2.16 14.10 -11.12
N THR A 507 -2.78 12.94 -11.37
CA THR A 507 -4.21 12.90 -11.73
C THR A 507 -5.14 12.87 -10.54
N SER A 508 -4.79 12.18 -9.45
CA SER A 508 -5.79 11.76 -8.47
C SER A 508 -5.32 11.69 -7.02
N GLU A 509 -4.01 11.63 -6.74
CA GLU A 509 -3.55 11.45 -5.36
C GLU A 509 -3.52 12.74 -4.55
N GLY A 510 -3.98 12.62 -3.30
CA GLY A 510 -3.93 13.69 -2.32
C GLY A 510 -4.53 13.27 -0.99
N LEU A 511 -4.23 14.05 0.04
CA LEU A 511 -4.79 13.91 1.39
C LEU A 511 -5.40 15.23 1.83
N SER A 512 -6.51 15.10 2.52
CA SER A 512 -7.16 16.16 3.26
C SER A 512 -6.46 16.28 4.62
N VAL A 513 -5.83 17.43 4.83
CA VAL A 513 -5.16 17.78 6.09
C VAL A 513 -5.75 19.10 6.57
N ASP A 514 -6.22 19.14 7.82
CA ASP A 514 -6.81 20.35 8.39
C ASP A 514 -5.76 21.35 8.92
N GLY A 515 -6.23 22.49 9.44
CA GLY A 515 -5.36 23.54 9.97
C GLY A 515 -4.57 23.15 11.22
N ASP A 516 -4.95 22.07 11.90
CA ASP A 516 -4.22 21.50 13.04
C ASP A 516 -3.21 20.42 12.58
N GLY A 517 -3.11 20.18 11.27
CA GLY A 517 -2.21 19.21 10.68
C GLY A 517 -2.71 17.77 10.73
N VAL A 518 -3.97 17.54 11.08
CA VAL A 518 -4.54 16.20 11.21
C VAL A 518 -4.91 15.65 9.84
N VAL A 519 -4.43 14.45 9.53
CA VAL A 519 -4.80 13.72 8.31
C VAL A 519 -6.16 13.07 8.48
N HIS A 520 -7.09 13.34 7.55
CA HIS A 520 -8.45 12.81 7.57
C HIS A 520 -8.66 11.60 6.65
N ASP A 521 -7.84 11.49 5.59
CA ASP A 521 -7.81 10.33 4.71
C ASP A 521 -7.01 9.20 5.36
N LEU A 522 -7.69 8.25 5.99
CA LEU A 522 -7.06 7.16 6.75
C LEU A 522 -7.24 5.78 6.14
N THR A 523 -7.91 5.71 4.99
CA THR A 523 -8.17 4.45 4.30
C THR A 523 -7.37 4.38 3.02
N ILE A 524 -6.85 3.21 2.67
CA ILE A 524 -5.91 3.15 1.53
C ILE A 524 -6.57 3.52 0.20
N ARG A 525 -7.89 3.38 0.07
CA ARG A 525 -8.65 3.81 -1.11
C ARG A 525 -8.92 5.31 -1.14
N SER A 526 -8.77 6.01 -0.02
CA SER A 526 -8.98 7.46 0.01
C SER A 526 -7.80 8.26 -0.52
N PHE A 527 -6.62 7.65 -0.70
CA PHE A 527 -5.42 8.35 -1.19
C PHE A 527 -5.41 8.63 -2.70
N GLY A 528 -6.43 8.19 -3.45
CA GLY A 528 -6.53 8.44 -4.89
C GLY A 528 -5.71 7.50 -5.79
N ILE A 529 -5.11 6.42 -5.28
CA ILE A 529 -4.32 5.49 -6.11
C ILE A 529 -5.17 4.88 -7.23
N VAL A 530 -4.75 5.07 -8.48
CA VAL A 530 -5.46 4.57 -9.67
C VAL A 530 -5.56 3.03 -9.69
N ARG A 531 -6.68 2.53 -10.23
CA ARG A 531 -6.97 1.09 -10.28
C ARG A 531 -6.39 0.44 -11.53
N ALA A 532 -6.39 -0.89 -11.57
CA ALA A 532 -5.95 -1.66 -12.73
C ALA A 532 -6.66 -1.25 -14.03
N THR A 533 -7.95 -0.97 -13.96
CA THR A 533 -8.78 -0.56 -15.12
C THR A 533 -8.63 0.92 -15.50
N GLU A 534 -7.99 1.71 -14.66
CA GLU A 534 -7.82 3.17 -14.82
C GLU A 534 -6.35 3.53 -15.12
N THR A 535 -5.45 2.55 -15.05
CA THR A 535 -4.03 2.74 -15.35
C THR A 535 -3.85 2.72 -16.87
N PRO A 536 -3.30 3.78 -17.49
CA PRO A 536 -3.04 3.78 -18.92
C PRO A 536 -1.97 2.74 -19.27
N PRO A 537 -1.96 2.22 -20.51
CA PRO A 537 -0.87 1.36 -20.99
C PRO A 537 0.47 2.09 -20.86
N VAL A 538 1.50 1.36 -20.41
CA VAL A 538 2.87 1.90 -20.26
C VAL A 538 3.85 1.08 -21.08
N VAL A 539 4.47 1.71 -22.06
CA VAL A 539 5.56 1.13 -22.85
C VAL A 539 6.88 1.71 -22.36
N VAL A 540 7.82 0.85 -21.99
CA VAL A 540 9.16 1.25 -21.57
C VAL A 540 10.18 0.63 -22.52
N GLU A 541 11.01 1.47 -23.10
CA GLU A 541 12.22 1.11 -23.84
C GLU A 541 13.44 1.38 -22.94
N VAL A 542 14.24 0.34 -22.69
CA VAL A 542 15.51 0.45 -21.96
C VAL A 542 16.63 0.64 -22.98
N LEU A 543 17.40 1.71 -22.85
CA LEU A 543 18.62 1.94 -23.62
C LEU A 543 19.83 1.53 -22.76
N PRO A 544 20.36 0.31 -22.94
CA PRO A 544 21.53 -0.14 -22.19
C PRO A 544 22.78 0.65 -22.58
N ASP A 545 23.68 0.82 -21.62
CA ASP A 545 25.05 1.26 -21.84
C ASP A 545 26.01 0.56 -20.86
N ASP A 546 27.32 0.58 -21.12
CA ASP A 546 28.34 -0.09 -20.29
C ASP A 546 28.67 0.67 -18.98
N GLY A 547 27.87 1.67 -18.63
CA GLY A 547 28.02 2.50 -17.45
C GLY A 547 27.62 1.78 -16.16
N THR A 548 27.99 2.40 -15.03
CA THR A 548 27.61 1.87 -13.71
C THR A 548 26.08 1.88 -13.56
N PRO A 549 25.46 0.76 -13.14
CA PRO A 549 24.01 0.69 -12.95
C PRO A 549 23.56 1.66 -11.85
N ILE A 550 22.59 2.51 -12.16
CA ILE A 550 22.02 3.52 -11.26
C ILE A 550 20.49 3.50 -11.30
N ASN A 551 19.82 4.10 -10.32
CA ASN A 551 18.35 4.15 -10.24
C ASN A 551 17.74 4.89 -11.44
N GLY A 552 16.93 4.20 -12.24
CA GLY A 552 16.22 4.77 -13.39
C GLY A 552 14.78 5.21 -13.06
N SER A 553 14.12 4.56 -12.11
CA SER A 553 12.71 4.81 -11.75
C SER A 553 12.44 6.25 -11.36
N ASP A 554 13.38 6.91 -10.70
CA ASP A 554 13.21 8.29 -10.26
C ASP A 554 13.20 9.28 -11.45
N ALA A 555 14.08 9.07 -12.44
CA ALA A 555 14.04 9.82 -13.69
C ALA A 555 12.72 9.58 -14.45
N VAL A 556 12.29 8.31 -14.52
CA VAL A 556 11.01 7.94 -15.15
C VAL A 556 9.83 8.60 -14.44
N PHE A 557 9.79 8.58 -13.11
CA PHE A 557 8.74 9.22 -12.32
C PHE A 557 8.63 10.71 -12.65
N ALA A 558 9.75 11.45 -12.63
CA ALA A 558 9.76 12.89 -12.91
C ALA A 558 9.38 13.20 -14.37
N ALA A 559 9.91 12.45 -15.33
CA ALA A 559 9.59 12.62 -16.75
C ALA A 559 8.10 12.38 -17.05
N VAL A 560 7.53 11.29 -16.51
CA VAL A 560 6.11 10.95 -16.70
C VAL A 560 5.22 11.96 -15.97
N ALA A 561 5.59 12.42 -14.77
CA ALA A 561 4.84 13.44 -14.05
C ALA A 561 4.74 14.75 -14.87
N ALA A 562 5.87 15.22 -15.41
CA ALA A 562 5.90 16.42 -16.24
C ALA A 562 5.09 16.25 -17.54
N ALA A 563 5.26 15.14 -18.25
CA ALA A 563 4.51 14.85 -19.48
C ALA A 563 3.01 14.72 -19.21
N THR A 564 2.61 14.07 -18.11
CA THR A 564 1.20 13.95 -17.70
C THR A 564 0.61 15.32 -17.38
N TRP A 565 1.31 16.15 -16.61
CA TRP A 565 0.81 17.48 -16.26
C TRP A 565 0.61 18.37 -17.49
N CYS A 566 1.55 18.35 -18.45
CA CYS A 566 1.41 19.04 -19.73
C CYS A 566 0.25 18.50 -20.56
N HIS A 567 0.08 17.17 -20.63
CA HIS A 567 -1.07 16.56 -21.30
C HIS A 567 -2.41 17.01 -20.69
N ARG A 568 -2.45 17.27 -19.38
CA ARG A 568 -3.62 17.80 -18.66
C ARG A 568 -3.80 19.32 -18.79
N GLY A 569 -2.94 20.01 -19.53
CA GLY A 569 -3.02 21.45 -19.76
C GLY A 569 -2.39 22.32 -18.67
N CYS A 570 -1.49 21.75 -17.85
CA CYS A 570 -0.77 22.43 -16.78
C CYS A 570 -1.68 23.21 -15.78
N PRO A 571 -2.74 22.58 -15.22
CA PRO A 571 -3.55 23.25 -14.20
C PRO A 571 -2.71 23.59 -12.96
N PRO A 572 -3.00 24.70 -12.28
CA PRO A 572 -2.15 25.18 -11.19
C PRO A 572 -2.18 24.27 -9.96
N ASP A 573 -3.25 23.49 -9.76
CA ASP A 573 -3.42 22.67 -8.56
C ASP A 573 -3.37 21.19 -8.93
N LEU A 574 -2.66 20.42 -8.10
CA LEU A 574 -2.68 18.96 -8.12
C LEU A 574 -3.41 18.41 -6.88
N PRO A 575 -4.16 17.30 -7.03
CA PRO A 575 -4.34 16.50 -8.25
C PRO A 575 -5.26 17.18 -9.30
N THR A 576 -5.13 16.80 -10.58
CA THR A 576 -5.87 17.45 -11.68
C THR A 576 -7.34 17.05 -11.80
N GLY A 577 -7.76 15.95 -11.16
CA GLY A 577 -9.10 15.37 -11.31
C GLY A 577 -9.13 14.20 -12.28
#